data_AF-A0A9E2HHP2-F1
#
_entry.id   AF-A0A9E2HHP2-F1
#
_cell.length_a   1.000
_cell.length_b   1.000
_cell.length_c   1.000
_cell.angle_alpha   90.00
_cell.angle_beta   90.00
_cell.angle_gamma   90.00
#
_symmetry.space_group_name_H-M   'P 1'
#
loop_
_entity.id
_entity.type
_entity.pdbx_description
1 polymer ?
#
loop_
_entity_poly.entity_id
_entity_poly.type
_entity_poly.pdbx_seq_one_letter_code
_entity_poly.pdbx_strand_id
1 'polypeptide(L)'
;ALADRYGALIMVDDCHATGFLGPQGRGSYAHHGVKVDFVTGTFGKALGGAMGGFICATSAVVKLLKQRVRPYLFSNALAPAICGASLEAIRIAQGEEGDKLRAQLTANAARFRSAMAEAGFDLLPGQHPIVPVMLGDAKLAQTMAARMLELGVYVIGFSFPVVPRGAARIRTQMSAAHTFDHIDQAVAAFTTAGKELGVIK
;
A
#
# COMPACT_ATOMS: atom_id res chain seq x y z
N ALA A 1 -25.26 1.88 0.06
CA ALA A 1 -26.24 2.95 -0.25
C ALA A 1 -26.63 2.96 -1.73
N LEU A 2 -25.76 3.41 -2.66
CA LEU A 2 -26.09 3.39 -4.09
C LEU A 2 -26.28 1.95 -4.61
N ALA A 3 -25.38 1.04 -4.23
CA ALA A 3 -25.50 -0.37 -4.59
C ALA A 3 -26.84 -0.96 -4.16
N ASP A 4 -27.25 -0.75 -2.90
CA ASP A 4 -28.55 -1.20 -2.39
C ASP A 4 -29.73 -0.59 -3.17
N ARG A 5 -29.67 0.72 -3.46
CA ARG A 5 -30.72 1.43 -4.22
C ARG A 5 -30.92 0.87 -5.62
N TYR A 6 -29.83 0.44 -6.27
CA TYR A 6 -29.84 -0.01 -7.67
C TYR A 6 -29.70 -1.52 -7.83
N GLY A 7 -29.71 -2.29 -6.73
CA GLY A 7 -29.51 -3.74 -6.76
C GLY A 7 -28.15 -4.16 -7.34
N ALA A 8 -27.12 -3.33 -7.18
CA ALA A 8 -25.78 -3.60 -7.69
C ALA A 8 -24.91 -4.33 -6.64
N LEU A 9 -23.96 -5.14 -7.13
CA LEU A 9 -22.96 -5.80 -6.29
C LEU A 9 -21.74 -4.88 -6.09
N ILE A 10 -21.08 -5.02 -4.94
CA ILE A 10 -19.87 -4.27 -4.60
C ILE A 10 -18.68 -5.23 -4.59
N MET A 11 -17.68 -4.90 -5.40
CA MET A 11 -16.37 -5.54 -5.40
C MET A 11 -15.31 -4.52 -4.97
N VAL A 12 -14.46 -4.91 -4.01
CA VAL A 12 -13.33 -4.10 -3.55
C VAL A 12 -12.02 -4.81 -3.90
N ASP A 13 -11.13 -4.10 -4.60
CA ASP A 13 -9.72 -4.48 -4.69
C ASP A 13 -8.97 -3.88 -3.49
N ASP A 14 -8.55 -4.78 -2.60
CA ASP A 14 -7.96 -4.47 -1.31
C ASP A 14 -6.45 -4.80 -1.28
N CYS A 15 -5.82 -4.90 -2.47
CA CYS A 15 -4.39 -5.22 -2.61
C CYS A 15 -3.47 -4.33 -1.78
N HIS A 16 -3.85 -3.08 -1.53
CA HIS A 16 -3.10 -2.11 -0.74
C HIS A 16 -3.78 -1.79 0.60
N ALA A 17 -4.49 -2.74 1.20
CA ALA A 17 -5.21 -2.48 2.45
C ALA A 17 -5.27 -3.73 3.35
N THR A 18 -5.51 -4.91 2.77
CA THR A 18 -5.57 -6.15 3.54
C THR A 18 -4.25 -6.40 4.28
N GLY A 19 -4.35 -6.78 5.55
CA GLY A 19 -3.24 -7.04 6.46
C GLY A 19 -2.93 -5.87 7.40
N PHE A 20 -3.27 -4.63 7.03
CA PHE A 20 -2.85 -3.46 7.81
C PHE A 20 -3.88 -2.33 7.94
N LEU A 21 -4.93 -2.27 7.13
CA LEU A 21 -6.05 -1.36 7.35
C LEU A 21 -7.23 -2.06 8.02
N GLY A 22 -7.98 -1.30 8.81
CA GLY A 22 -9.15 -1.77 9.54
C GLY A 22 -8.82 -2.66 10.75
N PRO A 23 -9.84 -3.00 11.54
CA PRO A 23 -9.66 -3.87 12.70
C PRO A 23 -9.06 -5.21 12.26
N GLN A 24 -8.05 -5.69 12.98
CA GLN A 24 -7.38 -6.97 12.71
C GLN A 24 -6.82 -7.09 11.27
N GLY A 25 -6.53 -5.95 10.61
CA GLY A 25 -6.01 -5.94 9.24
C GLY A 25 -7.03 -6.41 8.19
N ARG A 26 -8.33 -6.35 8.48
CA ARG A 26 -9.39 -6.88 7.59
C ARG A 26 -9.57 -6.14 6.27
N GLY A 27 -9.00 -4.95 6.11
CA GLY A 27 -9.03 -4.20 4.86
C GLY A 27 -9.83 -2.89 4.89
N SER A 28 -9.92 -2.25 3.73
CA SER A 28 -10.56 -0.94 3.56
C SER A 28 -12.07 -0.96 3.86
N TYR A 29 -12.78 -2.00 3.42
CA TYR A 29 -14.23 -2.12 3.67
C TYR A 29 -14.52 -2.20 5.18
N ALA A 30 -13.71 -2.93 5.94
CA ALA A 30 -13.84 -3.04 7.39
C ALA A 30 -13.44 -1.75 8.10
N HIS A 31 -12.40 -1.07 7.61
CA HIS A 31 -12.01 0.26 8.11
C HIS A 31 -13.14 1.29 7.99
N HIS A 32 -13.92 1.24 6.90
CA HIS A 32 -15.06 2.14 6.68
C HIS A 32 -16.40 1.60 7.19
N GLY A 33 -16.44 0.40 7.78
CA GLY A 33 -17.69 -0.21 8.27
C GLY A 33 -18.70 -0.56 7.17
N VAL A 34 -18.22 -0.81 5.94
CA VAL A 34 -19.06 -1.09 4.76
C VAL A 34 -19.12 -2.59 4.49
N LYS A 35 -20.30 -3.09 4.12
CA LYS A 35 -20.48 -4.47 3.63
C LYS A 35 -20.26 -4.53 2.12
N VAL A 36 -19.64 -5.61 1.66
CA VAL A 36 -19.28 -5.82 0.25
C VAL A 36 -19.52 -7.28 -0.14
N ASP A 37 -19.74 -7.53 -1.44
CA ASP A 37 -20.02 -8.87 -1.97
C ASP A 37 -18.73 -9.62 -2.32
N PHE A 38 -17.73 -8.88 -2.79
CA PHE A 38 -16.44 -9.41 -3.20
C PHE A 38 -15.29 -8.60 -2.63
N VAL A 39 -14.25 -9.30 -2.19
CA VAL A 39 -12.96 -8.69 -1.87
C VAL A 39 -11.88 -9.41 -2.65
N THR A 40 -11.08 -8.71 -3.42
CA THR A 40 -9.84 -9.23 -4.00
C THR A 40 -8.64 -8.66 -3.27
N GLY A 41 -7.54 -9.40 -3.27
CA GLY A 41 -6.30 -8.93 -2.69
C GLY A 41 -5.11 -9.77 -3.11
N THR A 42 -3.99 -9.52 -2.47
CA THR A 42 -2.70 -10.14 -2.80
C THR A 42 -2.00 -10.67 -1.55
N PHE A 43 -1.28 -11.78 -1.73
CA PHE A 43 -0.34 -12.30 -0.72
C PHE A 43 1.06 -11.72 -0.88
N GLY A 44 1.36 -11.05 -2.01
CA GLY A 44 2.69 -10.52 -2.32
C GLY A 44 2.99 -9.12 -1.76
N LYS A 45 2.19 -8.62 -0.82
CA LYS A 45 2.39 -7.31 -0.17
C LYS A 45 2.45 -7.46 1.35
N ALA A 46 1.49 -6.88 2.07
CA ALA A 46 1.50 -6.91 3.54
C ALA A 46 1.38 -8.34 4.12
N LEU A 47 0.79 -9.28 3.38
CA LEU A 47 0.59 -10.66 3.82
C LEU A 47 1.76 -11.61 3.47
N GLY A 48 2.96 -11.09 3.17
CA GLY A 48 4.23 -11.81 3.29
C GLY A 48 4.46 -13.06 2.43
N GLY A 49 3.47 -13.56 1.70
CA GLY A 49 3.54 -14.77 0.89
C GLY A 49 4.35 -14.63 -0.39
N ALA A 50 4.98 -13.47 -0.65
CA ALA A 50 5.75 -13.12 -1.85
C ALA A 50 4.97 -13.14 -3.19
N MET A 51 4.00 -14.04 -3.39
CA MET A 51 3.24 -14.20 -4.63
C MET A 51 1.83 -14.77 -4.38
N GLY A 52 0.92 -14.51 -5.32
CA GLY A 52 -0.46 -14.99 -5.28
C GLY A 52 -1.49 -13.89 -5.02
N GLY A 53 -2.73 -14.20 -5.38
CA GLY A 53 -3.90 -13.36 -5.17
C GLY A 53 -5.08 -14.19 -4.72
N PHE A 54 -6.09 -13.53 -4.18
CA PHE A 54 -7.30 -14.17 -3.70
C PHE A 54 -8.55 -13.37 -4.10
N ILE A 55 -9.68 -14.07 -4.08
CA ILE A 55 -11.01 -13.48 -4.07
C ILE A 55 -11.82 -14.12 -2.94
N CYS A 56 -12.44 -13.30 -2.12
CA CYS A 56 -13.40 -13.69 -1.10
C CYS A 56 -14.80 -13.34 -1.61
N ALA A 57 -15.71 -14.29 -1.50
CA ALA A 57 -17.11 -14.17 -1.93
C ALA A 57 -17.97 -15.18 -1.16
N THR A 58 -19.28 -15.19 -1.40
CA THR A 58 -20.17 -16.24 -0.89
C THR A 58 -19.75 -17.62 -1.43
N SER A 59 -20.05 -18.69 -0.67
CA SER A 59 -19.68 -20.07 -1.04
C SER A 59 -20.19 -20.46 -2.44
N ALA A 60 -21.41 -20.04 -2.79
CA ALA A 60 -22.01 -20.30 -4.10
C ALA A 60 -21.19 -19.66 -5.24
N VAL A 61 -20.76 -18.40 -5.06
CA VAL A 61 -19.94 -17.72 -6.05
C VAL A 61 -18.55 -18.32 -6.13
N VAL A 62 -17.90 -18.63 -5.00
CA VAL A 62 -16.57 -19.29 -5.02
C VAL A 62 -16.63 -20.63 -5.77
N LYS A 63 -17.67 -21.44 -5.55
CA LYS A 63 -17.87 -22.70 -6.29
C LYS A 63 -18.03 -22.46 -7.79
N LEU A 64 -18.80 -21.46 -8.20
CA LEU A 64 -18.97 -21.09 -9.59
C LEU A 64 -17.65 -20.63 -10.23
N LEU A 65 -16.90 -19.75 -9.55
CA LEU A 65 -15.63 -19.22 -10.05
C LEU A 65 -14.62 -20.34 -10.28
N LYS A 66 -14.51 -21.31 -9.36
CA LYS A 66 -13.66 -22.50 -9.52
C LYS A 66 -14.00 -23.32 -10.77
N GLN A 67 -15.23 -23.26 -11.28
CA GLN A 67 -15.69 -24.01 -12.46
C GLN A 67 -15.68 -23.19 -13.76
N ARG A 68 -15.56 -21.86 -13.69
CA ARG A 68 -15.72 -20.96 -14.85
C ARG A 68 -14.49 -20.11 -15.15
N VAL A 69 -13.65 -19.83 -14.16
CA VAL A 69 -12.48 -18.96 -14.33
C VAL A 69 -11.35 -19.73 -14.98
N ARG A 70 -11.16 -19.53 -16.28
CA ARG A 70 -10.10 -20.20 -17.07
C ARG A 70 -8.70 -20.02 -16.46
N PRO A 71 -8.27 -18.81 -16.01
CA PRO A 71 -6.97 -18.67 -15.37
C PRO A 71 -6.80 -19.50 -14.08
N TYR A 72 -7.90 -19.80 -13.37
CA TYR A 72 -7.87 -20.66 -12.19
C TYR A 72 -7.79 -22.14 -12.59
N LEU A 73 -8.51 -22.54 -13.64
CA LEU A 73 -8.58 -23.94 -14.11
C LEU A 73 -7.33 -24.39 -14.86
N PHE A 74 -6.69 -23.50 -15.60
CA PHE A 74 -5.58 -23.82 -16.51
C PHE A 74 -4.24 -23.25 -16.03
N SER A 75 -4.09 -23.05 -14.72
CA SER A 75 -2.83 -22.64 -14.09
C SER A 75 -2.45 -23.61 -12.97
N ASN A 76 -1.14 -23.76 -12.75
CA ASN A 76 -0.65 -24.52 -11.60
C ASN A 76 -1.07 -23.84 -10.29
N ALA A 77 -1.33 -24.67 -9.28
CA ALA A 77 -1.59 -24.19 -7.92
C ALA A 77 -0.34 -23.51 -7.34
N LEU A 78 -0.55 -22.65 -6.34
CA LEU A 78 0.54 -22.04 -5.59
C LEU A 78 1.38 -23.12 -4.89
N ALA A 79 2.69 -22.87 -4.79
CA ALA A 79 3.59 -23.76 -4.07
C ALA A 79 3.17 -23.86 -2.58
N PRO A 80 3.20 -25.05 -1.97
CA PRO A 80 2.80 -25.22 -0.56
C PRO A 80 3.51 -24.30 0.43
N ALA A 81 4.79 -23.99 0.21
CA ALA A 81 5.55 -23.06 1.04
C ALA A 81 4.96 -21.63 1.02
N ILE A 82 4.47 -21.17 -0.15
CA ILE A 82 3.82 -19.87 -0.31
C ILE A 82 2.48 -19.84 0.44
N CYS A 83 1.71 -20.93 0.35
CA CYS A 83 0.47 -21.07 1.12
C CYS A 83 0.72 -21.05 2.62
N GLY A 84 1.74 -21.78 3.10
CA GLY A 84 2.11 -21.80 4.52
C GLY A 84 2.55 -20.43 5.05
N ALA A 85 3.41 -19.73 4.31
CA ALA A 85 3.84 -18.37 4.67
C ALA A 85 2.66 -17.38 4.69
N SER A 86 1.75 -17.48 3.72
CA SER A 86 0.55 -16.63 3.66
C SER A 86 -0.40 -16.87 4.83
N LEU A 87 -0.61 -18.14 5.22
CA LEU A 87 -1.42 -18.49 6.39
C LEU A 87 -0.84 -17.90 7.68
N GLU A 88 0.47 -18.00 7.86
CA GLU A 88 1.14 -17.45 9.02
C GLU A 88 1.09 -15.92 9.05
N ALA A 89 1.30 -15.26 7.91
CA ALA A 89 1.17 -13.81 7.81
C ALA A 89 -0.26 -13.33 8.12
N ILE A 90 -1.29 -14.08 7.68
CA ILE A 90 -2.69 -13.81 8.06
C ILE A 90 -2.87 -13.95 9.57
N ARG A 91 -2.35 -15.03 10.17
CA ARG A 91 -2.43 -15.28 11.61
C ARG A 91 -1.81 -14.13 12.41
N ILE A 92 -0.62 -13.69 12.02
CA ILE A 92 0.08 -12.55 12.62
C ILE A 92 -0.73 -11.27 12.45
N ALA A 93 -1.18 -10.97 11.22
CA ALA A 93 -1.95 -9.76 10.93
C ALA A 93 -3.23 -9.67 11.76
N GLN A 94 -3.92 -10.79 11.99
CA GLN A 94 -5.17 -10.79 12.77
C GLN A 94 -4.98 -10.72 14.29
N GLY A 95 -3.79 -11.07 14.78
CA GLY A 95 -3.49 -11.12 16.22
C GLY A 95 -2.93 -9.82 16.80
N GLU A 96 -2.61 -9.88 18.10
CA GLU A 96 -2.03 -8.76 18.85
C GLU A 96 -0.71 -8.25 18.29
N GLU A 97 0.10 -9.16 17.72
CA GLU A 97 1.33 -8.79 17.02
C GLU A 97 1.03 -7.87 15.83
N GLY A 98 0.05 -8.23 15.01
CA GLY A 98 -0.45 -7.40 13.92
C GLY A 98 -0.99 -6.05 14.40
N ASP A 99 -1.65 -6.00 15.56
CA ASP A 99 -2.13 -4.74 16.15
C ASP A 99 -0.96 -3.81 16.51
N LYS A 100 0.10 -4.34 17.14
CA LYS A 100 1.33 -3.59 17.44
C LYS A 100 2.00 -3.09 16.16
N LEU A 101 2.11 -3.93 15.14
CA LEU A 101 2.69 -3.56 13.84
C LEU A 101 1.87 -2.45 13.16
N ARG A 102 0.54 -2.52 13.18
CA ARG A 102 -0.33 -1.46 12.64
C ARG A 102 -0.21 -0.15 13.40
N ALA A 103 -0.09 -0.20 14.72
CA ALA A 103 0.12 1.00 15.53
C ALA A 103 1.43 1.68 15.16
N GLN A 104 2.53 0.93 15.08
CA GLN A 104 3.84 1.47 14.65
C GLN A 104 3.79 2.01 13.22
N LEU A 105 3.16 1.29 12.30
CA LEU A 105 2.98 1.72 10.91
C LEU A 105 2.25 3.08 10.82
N THR A 106 1.19 3.23 11.61
CA THR A 106 0.40 4.46 11.68
C THR A 106 1.23 5.62 12.24
N ALA A 107 1.98 5.37 13.31
CA ALA A 107 2.89 6.36 13.90
C ALA A 107 4.00 6.79 12.93
N ASN A 108 4.61 5.83 12.23
CA ASN A 108 5.62 6.10 11.20
C ASN A 108 5.06 6.96 10.06
N ALA A 109 3.86 6.63 9.58
CA ALA A 109 3.18 7.41 8.55
C ALA A 109 2.82 8.83 8.99
N ALA A 110 2.33 8.99 10.22
CA ALA A 110 2.04 10.31 10.78
C ALA A 110 3.31 11.16 10.92
N ARG A 111 4.39 10.59 11.47
CA ARG A 111 5.67 11.27 11.63
C ARG A 111 6.25 11.72 10.29
N PHE A 112 6.35 10.82 9.32
CA PHE A 112 6.86 11.14 7.99
C PHE A 112 6.01 12.24 7.32
N ARG A 113 4.68 12.15 7.39
CA ARG A 113 3.77 13.16 6.82
C ARG A 113 3.98 14.53 7.46
N SER A 114 4.01 14.62 8.79
CA SER A 114 4.19 15.89 9.50
C SER A 114 5.51 16.54 9.12
N ALA A 115 6.61 15.79 9.22
CA ALA A 115 7.95 16.32 9.00
C ALA A 115 8.17 16.73 7.53
N MET A 116 7.65 15.97 6.57
CA MET A 116 7.70 16.33 5.15
C MET A 116 6.86 17.58 4.83
N ALA A 117 5.66 17.70 5.41
CA ALA A 117 4.82 18.88 5.24
C ALA A 117 5.46 20.13 5.89
N GLU A 118 6.06 19.99 7.08
CA GLU A 118 6.81 21.05 7.76
C GLU A 118 8.04 21.49 6.95
N ALA A 119 8.71 20.56 6.27
CA ALA A 119 9.80 20.87 5.33
C ALA A 119 9.32 21.55 4.03
N GLY A 120 8.01 21.65 3.80
CA GLY A 120 7.43 22.36 2.67
C GLY A 120 7.10 21.49 1.45
N PHE A 121 7.14 20.16 1.57
CA PHE A 121 6.75 19.27 0.48
C PHE A 121 5.23 19.21 0.29
N ASP A 122 4.79 19.12 -0.96
CA ASP A 122 3.41 18.82 -1.31
C ASP A 122 3.15 17.30 -1.21
N LEU A 123 2.16 16.93 -0.39
CA LEU A 123 1.77 15.55 -0.11
C LEU A 123 0.28 15.37 -0.40
N LEU A 124 -0.11 14.21 -0.93
CA LEU A 124 -1.53 13.89 -1.00
C LEU A 124 -2.13 13.72 0.42
N PRO A 125 -3.26 14.38 0.71
CA PRO A 125 -3.89 14.31 2.02
C PRO A 125 -4.39 12.89 2.31
N GLY A 126 -4.45 12.54 3.59
CA GLY A 126 -4.99 11.27 4.06
C GLY A 126 -4.10 10.59 5.11
N GLN A 127 -4.53 9.39 5.51
CA GLN A 127 -3.93 8.64 6.62
C GLN A 127 -3.29 7.32 6.16
N HIS A 128 -3.27 7.05 4.86
CA HIS A 128 -2.73 5.79 4.34
C HIS A 128 -1.20 5.71 4.60
N PRO A 129 -0.62 4.53 4.89
CA PRO A 129 0.84 4.37 5.00
C PRO A 129 1.64 4.56 3.70
N ILE A 130 0.97 4.86 2.58
CA ILE A 130 1.60 5.24 1.32
C ILE A 130 1.53 6.76 1.30
N VAL A 131 2.68 7.43 1.25
CA VAL A 131 2.79 8.89 1.33
C VAL A 131 3.41 9.42 0.04
N PRO A 132 2.61 9.80 -0.96
CA PRO A 132 3.14 10.31 -2.21
C PRO A 132 3.67 11.73 -2.04
N VAL A 133 4.94 11.95 -2.39
CA VAL A 133 5.59 13.26 -2.45
C VAL A 133 5.46 13.79 -3.86
N MET A 134 4.63 14.82 -4.04
CA MET A 134 4.22 15.32 -5.35
C MET A 134 5.31 16.19 -5.97
N LEU A 135 5.66 15.91 -7.24
CA LEU A 135 6.70 16.63 -7.98
C LEU A 135 6.20 17.19 -9.32
N GLY A 136 5.14 16.61 -9.88
CA GLY A 136 4.50 17.05 -11.12
C GLY A 136 5.26 16.66 -12.40
N ASP A 137 6.58 16.77 -12.39
CA ASP A 137 7.44 16.48 -13.54
C ASP A 137 8.19 15.13 -13.44
N ALA A 138 8.25 14.41 -14.57
CA ALA A 138 8.83 13.07 -14.64
C ALA A 138 10.36 13.08 -14.52
N LYS A 139 11.03 14.07 -15.13
CA LYS A 139 12.49 14.20 -15.06
C LYS A 139 12.90 14.56 -13.64
N LEU A 140 12.21 15.52 -13.02
CA LEU A 140 12.42 15.90 -11.62
C LEU A 140 12.26 14.70 -10.68
N ALA A 141 11.23 13.86 -10.88
CA ALA A 141 11.04 12.65 -10.08
C ALA A 141 12.19 11.64 -10.21
N GLN A 142 12.75 11.46 -11.41
CA GLN A 142 13.90 10.59 -11.61
C GLN A 142 15.18 11.19 -11.01
N THR A 143 15.41 12.49 -11.21
CA THR A 143 16.57 13.20 -10.63
C THR A 143 16.52 13.17 -9.10
N MET A 144 15.36 13.43 -8.50
CA MET A 144 15.19 13.32 -7.05
C MET A 144 15.44 11.89 -6.56
N ALA A 145 14.91 10.86 -7.24
CA ALA A 145 15.16 9.48 -6.85
C ALA A 145 16.64 9.09 -6.91
N ALA A 146 17.36 9.52 -7.95
CA ALA A 146 18.81 9.32 -8.05
C ALA A 146 19.56 10.03 -6.92
N ARG A 147 19.20 11.29 -6.63
CA ARG A 147 19.82 12.05 -5.57
C ARG A 147 19.56 11.46 -4.18
N MET A 148 18.34 11.00 -3.93
CA MET A 148 17.98 10.31 -2.69
C MET A 148 18.83 9.05 -2.48
N LEU A 149 19.11 8.29 -3.54
CA LEU A 149 19.97 7.11 -3.47
C LEU A 149 21.43 7.48 -3.10
N GLU A 150 21.97 8.57 -3.65
CA GLU A 150 23.29 9.10 -3.25
C GLU A 150 23.33 9.53 -1.78
N LEU A 151 22.20 10.02 -1.25
CA LEU A 151 22.01 10.37 0.16
C LEU A 151 21.71 9.14 1.04
N GLY A 152 21.78 7.93 0.49
CA GLY A 152 21.61 6.67 1.21
C GLY A 152 20.17 6.21 1.38
N VAL A 153 19.21 6.80 0.67
CA VAL A 153 17.78 6.48 0.78
C VAL A 153 17.23 6.03 -0.56
N TYR A 154 16.91 4.75 -0.68
CA TYR A 154 16.36 4.20 -1.91
C TYR A 154 14.86 4.52 -2.04
N VAL A 155 14.51 5.29 -3.07
CA VAL A 155 13.13 5.60 -3.44
C VAL A 155 12.94 5.47 -4.94
N ILE A 156 11.68 5.31 -5.38
CA ILE A 156 11.33 5.23 -6.80
C ILE A 156 10.37 6.36 -7.17
N GLY A 157 10.72 7.09 -8.23
CA GLY A 157 9.85 8.06 -8.88
C GLY A 157 8.85 7.38 -9.81
N PHE A 158 7.58 7.76 -9.70
CA PHE A 158 6.49 7.28 -10.54
C PHE A 158 6.08 8.39 -11.50
N SER A 159 5.96 8.05 -12.78
CA SER A 159 5.50 8.94 -13.85
C SER A 159 4.61 8.16 -14.83
N PHE A 160 4.13 8.82 -15.90
CA PHE A 160 3.33 8.16 -16.94
C PHE A 160 4.07 6.95 -17.53
N PRO A 161 3.42 5.79 -17.77
CA PRO A 161 1.96 5.53 -17.71
C PRO A 161 1.41 5.11 -16.35
N VAL A 162 2.26 4.99 -15.32
CA VAL A 162 1.84 4.51 -13.98
C VAL A 162 0.96 5.53 -13.26
N VAL A 163 1.22 6.81 -13.47
CA VAL A 163 0.40 7.92 -12.98
C VAL A 163 0.09 8.89 -14.13
N PRO A 164 -0.99 9.69 -14.05
CA PRO A 164 -1.30 10.70 -15.07
C PRO A 164 -0.14 11.67 -15.33
N ARG A 165 -0.08 12.21 -16.55
CA ARG A 165 0.87 13.28 -16.91
C ARG A 165 0.68 14.49 -16.00
N GLY A 166 1.77 15.15 -15.61
CA GLY A 166 1.72 16.29 -14.67
C GLY A 166 1.51 15.88 -13.20
N ALA A 167 1.45 14.58 -12.90
CA ALA A 167 1.25 14.07 -11.54
C ALA A 167 2.37 13.10 -11.11
N ALA A 168 3.59 13.32 -11.62
CA ALA A 168 4.77 12.57 -11.22
C ALA A 168 5.06 12.80 -9.72
N ARG A 169 5.57 11.76 -9.05
CA ARG A 169 5.74 11.76 -7.59
C ARG A 169 6.76 10.74 -7.14
N ILE A 170 7.36 10.92 -5.97
CA ILE A 170 8.01 9.82 -5.26
C ILE A 170 6.96 9.08 -4.45
N ARG A 171 6.82 7.76 -4.64
CA ARG A 171 5.87 6.94 -3.87
C ARG A 171 6.59 6.32 -2.67
N THR A 172 6.49 6.93 -1.50
CA THR A 172 7.00 6.31 -0.27
C THR A 172 5.95 5.38 0.33
N GLN A 173 6.43 4.32 0.99
CA GLN A 173 5.59 3.32 1.65
C GLN A 173 6.20 3.08 3.02
N MET A 174 5.54 3.56 4.05
CA MET A 174 6.00 3.35 5.41
C MET A 174 5.84 1.88 5.78
N SER A 175 6.71 1.40 6.65
CA SER A 175 6.65 0.05 7.19
C SER A 175 6.83 0.11 8.70
N ALA A 176 6.17 -0.80 9.41
CA ALA A 176 6.31 -0.97 10.85
C ALA A 176 7.75 -1.31 11.27
N ALA A 177 8.57 -1.84 10.34
CA ALA A 177 9.97 -2.17 10.59
C ALA A 177 10.90 -0.95 10.63
N HIS A 178 10.44 0.23 10.21
CA HIS A 178 11.26 1.45 10.29
C HIS A 178 11.20 2.01 11.71
N THR A 179 12.36 2.37 12.27
CA THR A 179 12.45 3.19 13.48
C THR A 179 12.19 4.66 13.13
N PHE A 180 11.90 5.49 14.12
CA PHE A 180 11.79 6.93 13.89
C PHE A 180 13.08 7.56 13.38
N ASP A 181 14.25 7.07 13.80
CA ASP A 181 15.54 7.53 13.27
C ASP A 181 15.66 7.26 11.76
N HIS A 182 15.21 6.10 11.28
CA HIS A 182 15.16 5.83 9.83
C HIS A 182 14.23 6.79 9.10
N ILE A 183 13.08 7.14 9.71
CA ILE A 183 12.14 8.11 9.15
C ILE A 183 12.78 9.50 9.09
N ASP A 184 13.43 9.94 10.15
CA ASP A 184 14.06 11.25 10.24
C ASP A 184 15.23 11.38 9.29
N GLN A 185 16.04 10.33 9.14
CA GLN A 185 17.10 10.26 8.13
C GLN A 185 16.52 10.40 6.71
N ALA A 186 15.41 9.73 6.41
CA ALA A 186 14.74 9.85 5.12
C ALA A 186 14.22 11.27 4.87
N VAL A 187 13.62 11.90 5.87
CA VAL A 187 13.15 13.30 5.78
C VAL A 187 14.31 14.27 5.59
N ALA A 188 15.43 14.08 6.29
CA ALA A 188 16.63 14.90 6.12
C ALA A 188 17.20 14.77 4.69
N ALA A 189 17.26 13.55 4.14
CA ALA A 189 17.68 13.32 2.76
C ALA A 189 16.72 14.01 1.75
N PHE A 190 15.40 13.86 1.95
CA PHE A 190 14.41 14.56 1.14
C PHE A 190 14.61 16.07 1.20
N THR A 191 14.79 16.63 2.39
CA THR A 191 14.95 18.08 2.59
C THR A 191 16.19 18.59 1.86
N THR A 192 17.32 17.88 1.97
CA THR A 192 18.55 18.19 1.23
C THR A 192 18.33 18.17 -0.28
N ALA A 193 17.83 17.05 -0.82
CA ALA A 193 17.57 16.92 -2.25
C ALA A 193 16.52 17.92 -2.76
N GLY A 194 15.48 18.19 -1.97
CA GLY A 194 14.42 19.12 -2.31
C GLY A 194 14.90 20.55 -2.42
N LYS A 195 15.84 20.98 -1.56
CA LYS A 195 16.48 22.29 -1.65
C LYS A 195 17.44 22.39 -2.84
N GLU A 196 18.29 21.38 -3.03
CA GLU A 196 19.24 21.32 -4.15
C GLU A 196 18.53 21.35 -5.51
N LEU A 197 17.36 20.71 -5.62
CA LEU A 197 16.58 20.61 -6.84
C LEU A 197 15.50 21.71 -6.97
N GLY A 198 15.40 22.64 -6.01
CA GLY A 198 14.43 23.74 -6.04
C GLY A 198 12.97 23.32 -5.89
N VAL A 199 12.70 22.16 -5.28
CA VAL A 199 11.34 21.67 -4.97
C VAL A 199 10.76 22.39 -3.75
N ILE A 200 11.62 22.66 -2.76
CA ILE A 200 11.29 23.39 -1.53
C ILE A 200 12.34 24.49 -1.29
N LYS A 201 12.04 25.43 -0.39
CA LYS A 201 12.92 26.56 -0.05
C LYS A 201 13.94 26.21 1.04
#